data_AF-A0A1B6M4A7-F1
#
_entry.id   AF-A0A1B6M4A7-F1
#
_cell.length_a   1.000
_cell.length_b   1.000
_cell.length_c   1.000
_cell.angle_alpha   90.00
_cell.angle_beta   90.00
_cell.angle_gamma   90.00
#
_symmetry.space_group_name_H-M   'P 1'
#
loop_
_entity.id
_entity.type
_entity.pdbx_description
1 polymer ?
#
loop_
_entity_poly.entity_id
_entity_poly.type
_entity_poly.pdbx_seq_one_letter_code
_entity_poly.pdbx_strand_id
1 'polypeptide(L)'
;LQDNTLVIEYKATSSKRTPINLTNHAYFNLAGHAAGAAALYNHTVTIRADHITETDSGFIPTGKLTPVSETEFDLRQPKNLGAAIKVTAIDGFDNNFVLPEDRADNVVALVEEPVSGRRLEVRTTQPGLQFY
;
A
#
# COMPACT_ATOMS: atom_id res chain seq x y z
N LEU A 1 10.90 17.61 -6.26
CA LEU A 1 10.18 17.15 -7.45
C LEU A 1 11.12 17.27 -8.64
N GLN A 2 11.45 16.16 -9.27
CA GLN A 2 12.24 16.13 -10.50
C GLN A 2 11.74 14.93 -11.32
N ASP A 3 11.56 15.09 -12.63
CA ASP A 3 11.20 14.02 -13.57
C ASP A 3 10.01 13.14 -13.12
N ASN A 4 8.87 13.78 -12.81
CA ASN A 4 7.65 13.14 -12.31
C ASN A 4 7.79 12.34 -11.00
N THR A 5 8.88 12.55 -10.27
CA THR A 5 9.13 11.87 -8.99
C THR A 5 8.91 12.84 -7.82
N LEU A 6 8.05 12.44 -6.90
CA LEU A 6 7.92 13.04 -5.57
C LEU A 6 8.74 12.20 -4.58
N VAL A 7 9.70 12.85 -3.91
CA VAL A 7 10.52 12.23 -2.87
C VAL A 7 10.13 12.85 -1.53
N ILE A 8 9.85 12.00 -0.54
CA ILE A 8 9.55 12.41 0.83
C ILE A 8 10.63 11.82 1.73
N GLU A 9 11.37 12.69 2.42
CA GLU A 9 12.44 12.31 3.33
C GLU A 9 12.02 12.63 4.77
N TYR A 10 12.20 11.66 5.68
CA TYR A 10 11.93 11.81 7.09
C TYR A 10 13.23 11.81 7.87
N LYS A 11 13.46 12.86 8.67
CA LYS A 11 14.58 12.99 9.60
C LYS A 11 14.05 13.43 10.96
N ALA A 12 14.53 12.80 12.03
CA ALA A 12 14.10 13.10 13.38
C ALA A 12 15.23 12.91 14.40
N THR A 13 15.15 13.64 15.51
CA THR A 13 16.09 13.56 16.64
C THR A 13 15.30 13.52 17.94
N SER A 14 15.79 12.79 18.95
CA SER A 14 15.17 12.75 20.28
C SER A 14 16.22 12.86 21.39
N SER A 15 15.85 13.50 22.49
CA SER A 15 16.66 13.60 23.72
C SER A 15 16.40 12.47 24.72
N LYS A 16 15.39 11.63 24.47
CA LYS A 16 15.02 10.46 25.28
C LYS A 16 14.59 9.29 24.40
N ARG A 17 14.63 8.06 24.92
CA ARG A 17 14.13 6.87 24.21
C ARG A 17 12.66 7.07 23.87
N THR A 18 12.35 7.07 22.57
CA THR A 18 10.99 7.20 22.06
C THR A 18 10.83 6.33 20.81
N PRO A 19 9.71 5.62 20.63
CA PRO A 19 9.36 5.09 19.33
C PRO A 19 9.07 6.25 18.36
N ILE A 20 9.34 6.02 17.08
CA ILE A 20 8.97 6.92 15.99
C ILE A 20 8.63 6.08 14.76
N ASN A 21 7.54 6.45 14.09
CA ASN A 21 7.13 5.85 12.83
C ASN A 21 6.43 6.95 12.03
N LEU A 22 7.04 7.39 10.93
CA LEU A 22 6.57 8.54 10.14
C LEU A 22 6.08 8.05 8.78
N THR A 23 5.01 8.65 8.29
CA THR A 23 4.44 8.32 6.98
C THR A 23 3.78 9.55 6.35
N ASN A 24 3.27 9.40 5.14
CA ASN A 24 2.43 10.38 4.46
C ASN A 24 1.07 9.73 4.18
N HIS A 25 -0.01 10.38 4.61
CA HIS A 25 -1.37 9.83 4.51
C HIS A 25 -2.15 10.45 3.34
N ALA A 26 -1.51 10.61 2.19
CA ALA A 26 -2.18 11.10 0.98
C ALA A 26 -3.15 10.04 0.43
N TYR A 27 -4.30 10.50 -0.02
CA TYR A 27 -5.29 9.68 -0.71
C TYR A 27 -5.15 9.91 -2.21
N PHE A 28 -5.01 8.81 -2.96
CA PHE A 28 -4.79 8.86 -4.40
C PHE A 28 -6.01 8.36 -5.16
N ASN A 29 -6.38 9.08 -6.21
CA ASN A 29 -7.27 8.63 -7.26
C ASN A 29 -6.65 9.07 -8.59
N LEU A 30 -6.07 8.13 -9.33
CA LEU A 30 -5.34 8.43 -10.56
C LEU A 30 -6.29 8.79 -11.73
N ALA A 31 -7.58 8.49 -11.61
CA ALA A 31 -8.59 9.04 -12.52
C ALA A 31 -8.84 10.55 -12.27
N GLY A 32 -8.40 11.06 -11.12
CA GLY A 32 -8.50 12.46 -10.70
C GLY A 32 -9.33 12.62 -9.43
N HIS A 33 -9.04 13.68 -8.65
CA HIS A 33 -9.70 13.95 -7.37
C HIS A 33 -11.24 14.00 -7.47
N ALA A 34 -11.78 14.56 -8.56
CA ALA A 34 -13.22 14.69 -8.78
C ALA A 34 -13.87 13.47 -9.47
N ALA A 35 -13.12 12.40 -9.76
CA ALA A 35 -13.65 11.23 -10.47
C ALA A 35 -14.56 10.34 -9.61
N GLY A 36 -14.55 10.53 -8.29
CA GLY A 36 -15.39 9.80 -7.35
C GLY A 36 -14.96 8.35 -7.10
N ALA A 37 -15.71 7.67 -6.24
CA ALA A 37 -15.38 6.32 -5.76
C ALA A 37 -15.48 5.24 -6.85
N ALA A 38 -16.43 5.37 -7.80
CA ALA A 38 -16.59 4.39 -8.87
C ALA A 38 -15.32 4.28 -9.74
N ALA A 39 -14.62 5.39 -9.98
CA ALA A 39 -13.37 5.40 -10.72
C ALA A 39 -12.22 4.73 -9.94
N LEU A 40 -12.23 4.80 -8.60
CA LEU A 40 -11.23 4.15 -7.75
C LEU A 40 -11.23 2.63 -7.97
N TYR A 41 -12.40 2.02 -8.05
CA TYR A 41 -12.53 0.57 -8.24
C TYR A 41 -11.99 0.03 -9.57
N ASN A 42 -11.78 0.91 -10.56
CA ASN A 42 -11.21 0.53 -11.85
C ASN A 42 -9.68 0.46 -11.84
N HIS A 43 -9.03 0.92 -10.77
CA HIS A 43 -7.58 0.87 -10.67
C HIS A 43 -7.10 -0.58 -10.61
N THR A 44 -5.91 -0.81 -11.13
CA THR A 44 -5.18 -2.07 -10.96
C THR A 44 -4.09 -1.85 -9.93
N VAL A 45 -3.95 -2.77 -8.97
CA VAL A 45 -3.00 -2.68 -7.87
C VAL A 45 -2.10 -3.90 -7.88
N THR A 46 -0.81 -3.67 -7.65
CA THR A 46 0.19 -4.71 -7.37
C THR A 46 1.00 -4.30 -6.14
N ILE A 47 1.21 -5.21 -5.19
CA ILE A 47 2.03 -5.00 -3.99
C ILE A 47 3.01 -6.17 -3.85
N ARG A 48 4.31 -5.86 -3.79
CA ARG A 48 5.40 -6.82 -3.65
C ARG A 48 5.59 -7.17 -2.17
N ALA A 49 4.77 -8.07 -1.66
CA ALA A 49 4.82 -8.56 -0.29
C ALA A 49 4.33 -10.00 -0.21
N ASP A 50 5.01 -10.85 0.55
CA ASP A 50 4.61 -12.25 0.76
C ASP A 50 3.79 -12.44 2.04
N HIS A 51 3.75 -11.43 2.92
CA HIS A 51 3.03 -11.49 4.19
C HIS A 51 2.33 -10.16 4.49
N ILE A 52 1.30 -10.24 5.33
CA ILE A 52 0.73 -9.10 6.06
C ILE A 52 0.99 -9.25 7.55
N THR A 53 0.95 -8.15 8.29
CA THR A 53 0.78 -8.20 9.75
C THR A 53 -0.70 -8.41 10.04
N GLU A 54 -1.04 -9.60 10.54
CA GLU A 54 -2.42 -9.97 10.90
C GLU A 54 -2.95 -9.05 12.00
N THR A 55 -4.22 -8.66 11.89
CA THR A 55 -4.90 -7.82 12.88
C THR A 55 -6.10 -8.55 13.48
N ASP A 56 -6.45 -8.20 14.72
CA ASP A 56 -7.71 -8.60 15.32
C ASP A 56 -8.90 -7.73 14.83
N SER A 57 -10.09 -7.96 15.38
CA SER A 57 -11.31 -7.21 15.05
C SER A 57 -11.26 -5.73 15.44
N GLY A 58 -10.27 -5.31 16.22
CA GLY A 58 -10.00 -3.91 16.57
C GLY A 58 -8.92 -3.28 15.70
N PHE A 59 -8.49 -3.95 14.62
CA PHE A 59 -7.37 -3.53 13.75
C PHE A 59 -6.02 -3.45 14.48
N ILE A 60 -5.86 -4.17 15.59
CA ILE A 60 -4.60 -4.23 16.33
C ILE A 60 -3.77 -5.42 15.82
N PRO A 61 -2.49 -5.23 15.47
CA PRO A 61 -1.63 -6.33 15.05
C PRO A 61 -1.54 -7.43 16.11
N THR A 62 -1.83 -8.68 15.73
CA THR A 62 -1.74 -9.85 16.61
C THR A 62 -0.30 -10.26 16.91
N GLY A 63 0.66 -9.69 16.17
CA GLY A 63 2.08 -10.06 16.17
C GLY A 63 2.42 -11.17 15.18
N LYS A 64 1.41 -11.78 14.54
CA LYS A 64 1.61 -12.82 13.53
C LYS A 64 1.81 -12.20 12.14
N LEU A 65 2.74 -12.81 11.39
CA LEU A 65 2.87 -12.57 9.95
C LEU A 65 2.11 -13.67 9.22
N THR A 66 1.12 -13.29 8.43
CA THR A 66 0.28 -14.24 7.69
C THR A 66 0.65 -14.18 6.20
N PRO A 67 0.92 -15.33 5.55
CA PRO A 67 1.27 -15.36 4.14
C PRO A 67 0.10 -14.86 3.30
N VAL A 68 0.39 -14.11 2.24
CA VAL A 68 -0.65 -13.61 1.33
C VAL A 68 -1.10 -14.68 0.32
N SER A 69 -0.27 -15.68 0.07
CA SER A 69 -0.54 -16.71 -0.95
C SER A 69 -1.90 -17.37 -0.72
N GLU A 70 -2.69 -17.47 -1.78
CA GLU A 70 -4.04 -18.07 -1.75
C GLU A 70 -5.04 -17.35 -0.83
N THR A 71 -4.79 -16.06 -0.52
CA THR A 71 -5.71 -15.19 0.23
C THR A 71 -6.17 -14.00 -0.62
N GLU A 72 -7.16 -13.26 -0.12
CA GLU A 72 -7.60 -11.96 -0.65
C GLU A 72 -6.47 -10.92 -0.68
N PHE A 73 -5.46 -11.08 0.18
CA PHE A 73 -4.30 -10.21 0.27
C PHE A 73 -3.22 -10.51 -0.78
N ASP A 74 -3.36 -11.56 -1.62
CA ASP A 74 -2.37 -11.83 -2.67
C ASP A 74 -2.43 -10.78 -3.79
N LEU A 75 -1.77 -9.63 -3.59
CA LEU A 75 -1.67 -8.55 -4.57
C LEU A 75 -0.33 -8.60 -5.32
N ARG A 76 0.40 -9.72 -5.28
CA ARG A 76 1.73 -9.84 -5.93
C ARG A 76 1.65 -9.82 -7.46
N GLN A 77 0.48 -10.14 -8.00
CA GLN A 77 0.15 -9.96 -9.41
C GLN A 77 -0.87 -8.83 -9.57
N PRO A 78 -0.88 -8.11 -10.70
CA PRO A 78 -1.83 -7.03 -10.93
C PRO A 78 -3.28 -7.51 -10.80
N LYS A 79 -4.03 -6.87 -9.90
CA LYS A 79 -5.46 -7.15 -9.67
C LYS A 79 -6.29 -5.89 -9.79
N ASN A 80 -7.45 -6.00 -10.42
CA ASN A 80 -8.46 -4.93 -10.39
C ASN A 80 -8.93 -4.73 -8.95
N LEU A 81 -8.89 -3.48 -8.47
CA LEU A 81 -9.18 -3.13 -7.08
C LEU A 81 -10.61 -3.48 -6.70
N GLY A 82 -11.60 -3.16 -7.55
CA GLY A 82 -13.00 -3.48 -7.30
C GLY A 82 -13.28 -4.98 -7.18
N ALA A 83 -12.58 -5.81 -7.96
CA ALA A 83 -12.66 -7.26 -7.84
C ALA A 83 -11.95 -7.78 -6.58
N ALA A 84 -10.79 -7.22 -6.24
CA ALA A 84 -10.02 -7.61 -5.06
C ALA A 84 -10.76 -7.27 -3.75
N ILE A 85 -11.40 -6.10 -3.68
CA ILE A 85 -12.15 -5.66 -2.50
C ILE A 85 -13.34 -6.59 -2.18
N LYS A 86 -14.04 -7.09 -3.20
CA LYS A 86 -15.25 -7.92 -3.01
C LYS A 86 -15.02 -9.24 -2.28
N VAL A 87 -13.79 -9.70 -2.20
CA VAL A 87 -13.43 -10.95 -1.51
C VAL A 87 -12.83 -10.72 -0.13
N THR A 88 -12.70 -9.46 0.29
CA THR A 88 -12.22 -9.08 1.63
C THR A 88 -13.36 -9.11 2.64
N ALA A 89 -13.02 -9.28 3.92
CA ALA A 89 -14.00 -9.32 5.00
C ALA A 89 -14.64 -7.95 5.34
N ILE A 90 -14.02 -6.84 4.92
CA ILE A 90 -14.39 -5.47 5.34
C ILE A 90 -14.77 -4.55 4.17
N ASP A 91 -15.03 -5.11 2.98
CA ASP A 91 -15.26 -4.33 1.76
C ASP A 91 -14.13 -3.31 1.50
N GLY A 92 -12.89 -3.70 1.78
CA GLY A 92 -11.71 -2.86 1.64
C GLY A 92 -10.44 -3.54 2.14
N PHE A 93 -9.36 -2.77 2.17
CA PHE A 93 -8.11 -3.16 2.81
C PHE A 93 -7.83 -2.20 3.96
N ASP A 94 -7.24 -2.70 5.04
CA ASP A 94 -6.65 -1.87 6.08
C ASP A 94 -5.51 -2.66 6.73
N ASN A 95 -4.54 -3.05 5.90
CA ASN A 95 -3.52 -4.01 6.28
C ASN A 95 -2.14 -3.48 5.96
N ASN A 96 -1.21 -3.70 6.88
CA ASN A 96 0.21 -3.49 6.63
C ASN A 96 0.79 -4.74 5.94
N PHE A 97 1.26 -4.53 4.71
CA PHE A 97 2.00 -5.50 3.92
C PHE A 97 3.48 -5.47 4.30
N VAL A 98 4.05 -6.64 4.58
CA VAL A 98 5.46 -6.79 4.95
C VAL A 98 6.31 -6.76 3.68
N LEU A 99 7.13 -5.71 3.54
CA LEU A 99 7.95 -5.51 2.36
C LEU A 99 9.26 -6.30 2.45
N PRO A 100 9.80 -6.78 1.32
CA PRO A 100 11.04 -7.53 1.29
C PRO A 100 12.26 -6.66 1.65
N GLU A 101 13.40 -7.30 1.91
CA GLU A 101 14.62 -6.60 2.32
C GLU A 101 15.17 -5.65 1.24
N ASP A 102 15.02 -6.02 -0.04
CA ASP A 102 15.47 -5.27 -1.23
C ASP A 102 14.50 -4.15 -1.67
N ARG A 103 13.54 -3.78 -0.82
CA ARG A 103 12.52 -2.73 -1.07
C ARG A 103 13.06 -1.36 -1.45
N ALA A 104 14.27 -1.00 -0.99
CA ALA A 104 14.87 0.29 -1.28
C ALA A 104 15.25 0.45 -2.76
N ASP A 105 15.59 -0.67 -3.42
CA ASP A 105 16.12 -0.69 -4.79
C ASP A 105 15.03 -0.98 -5.83
N ASN A 106 13.86 -1.46 -5.40
CA ASN A 106 12.83 -2.02 -6.28
C ASN A 106 11.43 -1.45 -5.98
N VAL A 107 10.58 -1.32 -7.00
CA VAL A 107 9.18 -0.88 -6.87
C VAL A 107 8.40 -1.86 -5.99
N VAL A 108 7.88 -1.39 -4.86
CA VAL A 108 7.14 -2.21 -3.89
C VAL A 108 5.63 -2.19 -4.10
N ALA A 109 5.11 -1.13 -4.71
CA ALA A 109 3.71 -1.06 -5.10
C ALA A 109 3.57 -0.32 -6.43
N LEU A 110 2.59 -0.76 -7.20
CA LEU A 110 2.22 -0.20 -8.48
C LEU A 110 0.71 -0.05 -8.53
N VAL A 111 0.25 1.17 -8.81
CA VAL A 111 -1.15 1.48 -9.06
C VAL A 111 -1.29 2.07 -10.45
N GLU A 112 -2.22 1.53 -11.24
CA GLU A 112 -2.47 1.93 -12.62
C GLU A 112 -3.95 2.23 -12.82
N GLU A 113 -4.26 3.29 -13.57
CA GLU A 113 -5.63 3.61 -13.94
C GLU A 113 -5.80 3.51 -15.46
N PRO A 114 -6.67 2.60 -15.92
CA PRO A 114 -6.66 2.16 -17.32
C PRO A 114 -7.19 3.19 -18.31
N VAL A 115 -8.02 4.17 -17.89
CA VAL A 115 -8.64 5.14 -18.82
C VAL A 115 -7.69 6.31 -19.11
N SER A 116 -7.08 6.89 -18.10
CA SER A 116 -6.11 7.99 -18.24
C SER A 116 -4.70 7.50 -18.58
N GLY A 117 -4.41 6.22 -18.33
CA GLY A 117 -3.07 5.65 -18.49
C GLY A 117 -2.08 6.10 -17.42
N ARG A 118 -2.55 6.78 -16.36
CA ARG A 118 -1.68 7.23 -15.26
C ARG A 118 -1.21 6.05 -14.41
N ARG A 119 0.01 6.19 -13.91
CA ARG A 119 0.73 5.17 -13.15
C ARG A 119 1.41 5.80 -11.94
N LEU A 120 1.30 5.14 -10.78
CA LEU A 120 1.99 5.48 -9.55
C LEU A 120 2.85 4.29 -9.13
N GLU A 121 4.17 4.47 -9.17
CA GLU A 121 5.13 3.55 -8.58
C GLU A 121 5.55 4.04 -7.19
N VAL A 122 5.66 3.12 -6.24
CA VAL A 122 6.18 3.39 -4.90
C VAL A 122 7.49 2.63 -4.69
N ARG A 123 8.53 3.35 -4.27
CA ARG A 123 9.78 2.82 -3.72
C ARG A 123 9.94 3.37 -2.31
N THR A 124 10.45 2.58 -1.37
CA THR A 124 10.54 3.00 0.03
C THR A 124 11.65 2.28 0.78
N THR A 125 12.20 2.94 1.80
CA THR A 125 13.12 2.34 2.77
C THR A 125 12.38 1.71 3.97
N GLN A 126 11.06 1.93 4.09
CA GLN A 126 10.24 1.46 5.21
C GLN A 126 9.91 -0.03 5.12
N PRO A 127 9.88 -0.79 6.24
CA PRO A 127 9.73 -2.25 6.23
C PRO A 127 8.32 -2.72 5.85
N GLY A 128 7.35 -1.81 5.76
CA GLY A 128 5.96 -2.13 5.50
C GLY A 128 5.27 -1.06 4.68
N LEU A 129 4.11 -1.42 4.13
CA LEU A 129 3.21 -0.53 3.40
C LEU A 129 1.78 -0.77 3.91
N GLN A 130 1.18 0.25 4.52
CA GLN A 130 -0.24 0.24 4.83
C GLN A 130 -1.03 0.47 3.54
N PHE A 131 -1.95 -0.43 3.23
CA PHE A 131 -2.92 -0.24 2.14
C PHE A 131 -4.31 -0.05 2.73
N TYR A 132 -4.89 1.12 2.46
CA TYR A 132 -6.15 1.63 2.97
C TYR A 132 -6.89 2.40 1.87
#